data_AF-A0A9D8N7I3-F1
#
_entry.id   AF-A0A9D8N7I3-F1
#
_cell.length_a   1.000
_cell.length_b   1.000
_cell.length_c   1.000
_cell.angle_alpha   90.00
_cell.angle_beta   90.00
_cell.angle_gamma   90.00
#
_symmetry.space_group_name_H-M   'P 1'
#
loop_
_entity.id
_entity.type
_entity.pdbx_description
1 polymer ?
#
loop_
_entity_poly.entity_id
_entity_poly.type
_entity_poly.pdbx_seq_one_letter_code
_entity_poly.pdbx_strand_id
1 'polypeptide(L)' 'FQQIYTADCREDVAAKYKSLLYRRTGSWPYADKNGSFLAELVDVTDEGTLILCDKVGQERHYAFKEVAFMLATE' A
#
# COMPACT_ATOMS: atom_id res chain seq x y z
N PHE A 1 30.72 -5.89 -30.71
CA PHE A 1 29.96 -4.79 -31.32
C PHE A 1 28.53 -5.26 -31.54
N GLN A 2 27.59 -4.37 -31.24
CA GLN A 2 26.18 -4.54 -30.84
C GLN A 2 25.24 -5.48 -31.62
N GLN A 3 24.37 -6.11 -30.81
CA GLN A 3 22.90 -6.29 -30.93
C GLN A 3 22.26 -6.54 -32.29
N ILE A 4 21.50 -7.64 -32.37
CA ILE A 4 20.14 -7.60 -32.94
C ILE A 4 19.20 -8.22 -31.90
N TYR A 5 18.47 -7.35 -31.19
CA TYR A 5 17.37 -7.68 -30.30
C TYR A 5 16.16 -8.07 -31.15
N THR A 6 15.83 -9.36 -31.21
CA THR A 6 14.59 -9.80 -31.86
C THR A 6 13.47 -9.81 -30.82
N ALA A 7 12.42 -9.09 -31.17
CA ALA A 7 11.23 -8.82 -30.39
C ALA A 7 10.52 -10.11 -29.94
N ASP A 8 10.51 -10.36 -28.63
CA ASP A 8 9.57 -11.27 -27.98
C ASP A 8 9.20 -10.70 -26.59
N CYS A 9 8.00 -10.12 -26.53
CA CYS A 9 7.13 -10.04 -25.35
C CYS A 9 7.69 -9.46 -24.03
N ARG A 10 8.40 -8.33 -24.10
CA ARG A 10 8.82 -7.56 -22.90
C ARG A 10 7.65 -6.88 -22.16
N GLU A 11 6.44 -6.96 -22.69
CA GLU A 11 5.22 -6.39 -22.11
C GLU A 11 4.60 -7.29 -21.02
N ASP A 12 4.85 -8.61 -21.06
CA ASP A 12 4.22 -9.56 -20.14
C ASP A 12 4.84 -9.52 -18.74
N VAL A 13 6.17 -9.39 -18.63
CA VAL A 13 6.86 -9.34 -17.34
C VAL A 13 6.48 -8.10 -16.54
N ALA A 14 6.31 -6.94 -17.19
CA ALA A 14 5.92 -5.71 -16.51
C ALA A 14 4.47 -5.76 -16.01
N ALA A 15 3.55 -6.32 -16.80
CA ALA A 15 2.17 -6.52 -16.39
C ALA A 15 2.07 -7.55 -15.25
N LYS A 16 2.77 -8.69 -15.36
CA LYS A 16 2.81 -9.75 -14.35
C LYS A 16 3.46 -9.28 -13.05
N TYR A 17 4.50 -8.45 -13.13
CA TYR A 17 5.13 -7.78 -11.99
C TYR A 17 4.19 -6.78 -11.31
N LYS A 18 3.44 -5.97 -12.09
CA LYS A 18 2.40 -5.07 -11.56
C LYS A 18 1.25 -5.82 -10.88
N SER A 19 0.80 -6.94 -11.43
CA SER A 19 -0.27 -7.76 -10.85
C SER A 19 0.15 -8.47 -9.56
N LEU A 20 1.44 -8.79 -9.40
CA LEU A 20 1.99 -9.38 -8.17
C LEU A 20 2.37 -8.34 -7.12
N LEU A 21 2.72 -7.11 -7.51
CA LEU A 21 2.85 -5.97 -6.59
C LEU A 21 1.50 -5.50 -6.03
N TYR A 22 0.40 -5.79 -6.73
CA TYR A 22 -0.96 -5.55 -6.25
C TYR A 22 -1.41 -6.50 -5.12
N ARG A 23 -0.48 -7.18 -4.45
CA ARG A 23 -0.72 -7.86 -3.16
C ARG A 23 -0.68 -6.86 -1.99
N ARG A 24 -1.36 -5.73 -2.15
CA ARG A 24 -1.52 -4.77 -1.05
C ARG A 24 -2.87 -4.07 -1.04
N THR A 25 -3.85 -4.61 -1.77
CA THR A 25 -5.26 -4.32 -1.47
C THR A 25 -5.64 -5.16 -0.27
N GLY A 26 -5.91 -4.50 0.85
CA GLY A 26 -6.08 -5.18 2.11
C GLY A 26 -6.06 -4.22 3.28
N SER A 27 -7.04 -4.37 4.16
CA SER A 27 -7.08 -3.67 5.43
C SER A 27 -5.99 -4.25 6.33
N TRP A 28 -5.04 -3.43 6.75
CA TRP A 28 -4.00 -3.80 7.70
C TRP A 28 -4.38 -3.35 9.10
N PRO A 29 -3.92 -4.04 10.14
CA PRO A 29 -4.12 -3.58 11.51
C PRO A 29 -3.23 -2.37 11.78
N TYR A 30 -3.88 -1.25 12.05
CA TYR A 30 -3.30 -0.03 12.57
C TYR A 30 -3.64 0.09 14.05
N ALA A 31 -2.77 0.72 14.82
CA ALA A 31 -3.02 1.03 16.23
C ALA A 31 -2.87 2.53 16.47
N ASP A 32 -3.94 3.16 16.94
CA ASP A 32 -3.94 4.54 17.41
C ASP A 32 -4.08 4.59 18.95
N LYS A 33 -4.16 5.80 19.52
CA LYS A 33 -4.31 6.01 20.98
C LYS A 33 -5.54 5.32 21.57
N ASN A 34 -6.57 5.07 20.76
CA ASN A 34 -7.85 4.50 21.18
C ASN A 34 -7.91 2.97 21.01
N GLY A 35 -6.90 2.35 20.37
CA GLY A 35 -6.81 0.91 20.18
C GLY A 35 -6.36 0.51 18.77
N SER A 36 -6.49 -0.78 18.46
CA SER A 36 -6.18 -1.33 17.14
C SER A 36 -7.41 -1.44 16.24
N PHE A 37 -7.31 -1.03 14.98
CA PHE A 37 -8.36 -1.08 13.97
C PHE A 37 -7.81 -1.56 12.62
N LEU A 38 -8.69 -2.01 11.73
CA LEU A 38 -8.30 -2.46 10.40
C LEU A 38 -8.62 -1.38 9.37
N ALA A 39 -7.60 -0.81 8.75
CA ALA A 39 -7.79 0.19 7.70
C ALA A 39 -6.88 -0.07 6.50
N GLU A 40 -7.25 0.49 5.37
CA GLU A 40 -6.42 0.54 4.18
C GLU A 40 -5.74 1.90 4.11
N LEU A 41 -4.44 1.91 3.77
CA LEU A 41 -3.74 3.17 3.50
C LEU A 41 -4.21 3.69 2.15
N VAL A 42 -5.02 4.75 2.16
CA VAL A 42 -5.53 5.39 0.94
C VAL A 42 -4.45 6.28 0.35
N ASP A 43 -3.92 7.19 1.16
CA ASP A 43 -2.98 8.21 0.70
C ASP A 43 -2.19 8.79 1.88
N VAL A 44 -1.16 9.58 1.59
CA VAL A 44 -0.39 10.35 2.58
C VAL A 44 -0.19 11.73 2.01
N THR A 45 -0.75 12.73 2.69
CA THR A 45 -0.62 14.14 2.30
C THR A 45 0.84 14.62 2.39
N ASP A 46 1.18 15.67 1.65
CA ASP A 46 2.52 16.29 1.66
C ASP A 46 2.92 16.83 3.06
N GLU A 47 1.92 17.21 3.87
CA GLU A 47 2.09 17.59 5.28
C GLU A 47 2.45 16.41 6.21
N GLY A 48 2.48 15.18 5.69
CA GLY A 48 2.78 13.97 6.46
C GLY A 48 1.59 13.37 7.21
N THR A 49 0.37 13.75 6.84
CA THR A 49 -0.87 13.14 7.38
C THR A 49 -1.22 11.88 6.61
N LEU A 50 -1.37 10.75 7.30
CA LEU A 50 -1.81 9.49 6.74
C LEU A 50 -3.34 9.46 6.62
N ILE A 51 -3.84 9.15 5.43
CA ILE A 51 -5.25 8.94 5.14
C ILE A 51 -5.51 7.43 5.13
N LEU A 52 -6.22 6.96 6.15
CA LEU A 52 -6.59 5.57 6.33
C LEU A 52 -8.10 5.40 6.12
N CYS A 53 -8.53 4.42 5.33
CA CYS A 53 -9.94 4.09 5.15
C CYS A 53 -10.27 2.78 5.86
N ASP A 54 -11.16 2.83 6.85
CA ASP A 54 -11.62 1.64 7.55
C ASP A 54 -12.50 0.76 6.64
N LYS A 55 -12.76 -0.50 7.03
CA LYS A 55 -13.63 -1.42 6.26
C LYS A 55 -15.05 -0.90 6.04
N VAL A 56 -15.49 0.05 6.85
CA VAL A 56 -16.80 0.70 6.75
C VAL A 56 -16.80 1.84 5.71
N GLY A 57 -15.66 2.12 5.07
CA GLY A 57 -15.52 3.23 4.12
C GLY A 57 -15.30 4.59 4.79
N GLN A 58 -14.92 4.60 6.07
CA GLN A 58 -14.68 5.82 6.81
C GLN A 58 -13.22 6.22 6.73
N GLU A 59 -12.97 7.41 6.19
CA GLU A 59 -11.66 8.02 6.12
C GLU A 59 -11.26 8.59 7.48
N ARG A 60 -10.03 8.29 7.92
CA ARG A 60 -9.43 8.75 9.15
C ARG A 60 -8.08 9.36 8.83
N HIS A 61 -7.86 10.57 9.33
CA HIS A 61 -6.63 11.33 9.12
C HIS A 61 -5.80 11.30 10.38
N TYR A 62 -4.56 10.82 10.28
CA TYR A 62 -3.63 10.72 11.39
C TYR A 62 -2.34 11.48 11.09
N ALA A 63 -1.92 12.36 12.01
CA ALA A 63 -0.64 13.02 11.89
C ALA A 63 0.53 12.05 12.14
N PHE A 64 1.73 12.43 11.70
CA PHE A 64 2.94 11.67 11.91
C PHE A 64 3.13 11.32 13.40
N LYS A 65 3.29 10.03 13.71
CA LYS A 65 3.36 9.40 15.05
C LYS A 65 2.04 9.18 15.81
N GLU A 66 0.88 9.51 15.26
CA GLU A 66 -0.39 9.21 15.94
C GLU A 66 -0.92 7.79 15.70
N VAL A 67 -0.42 7.13 14.66
CA VAL A 67 -0.82 5.77 14.31
C VAL A 67 0.42 4.89 14.06
N ALA A 68 0.40 3.68 14.62
CA ALA A 68 1.40 2.65 14.42
C ALA A 68 0.86 1.58 13.47
N PHE A 69 1.65 1.26 12.45
CA PHE A 69 1.34 0.14 11.57
C PHE A 69 1.78 -1.17 12.23
N MET A 70 0.83 -2.07 12.52
CA MET A 70 1.15 -3.39 13.05
C MET A 70 1.44 -4.33 11.87
N LEU A 71 2.73 -4.51 11.58
CA LEU A 71 3.19 -5.61 10.74
C LEU A 71 2.85 -6.92 11.46
N ALA A 72 1.83 -7.64 10.98
CA ALA A 72 1.65 -9.03 11.36
C ALA A 72 2.89 -9.78 10.88
N THR A 73 3.82 -10.02 11.80
CA THR A 73 5.01 -10.83 11.56
C THR A 73 4.58 -12.27 11.77
N GLU A 74 4.72 -13.10 10.74
CA GLU A 74 4.56 -14.57 10.81
C GLU A 74 5.69 -15.23 11.60
#